data_AF-A0A6B9YFL0-F1
#
_entry.id   AF-A0A6B9YFL0-F1
#
_cell.length_a   1.000
_cell.length_b   1.000
_cell.length_c   1.000
_cell.angle_alpha   90.00
_cell.angle_beta   90.00
_cell.angle_gamma   90.00
#
_symmetry.space_group_name_H-M   'P 1'
#
loop_
_entity.id
_entity.type
_entity.pdbx_description
1 polymer ?
#
loop_
_entity_poly.entity_id
_entity_poly.type
_entity_poly.pdbx_seq_one_letter_code
_entity_poly.pdbx_strand_id
1 'polypeptide(L)' 'MDRGFFQNVEKSTGVKQDDIMRLVKSVQSADLSDERTVRKLIHQVSKMANKPVSKKTEDQLVRSIMNKQIPSMNDLKKKF' A
#
# COMPACT_ATOMS: atom_id res chain seq x y z
N MET A 1 -9.31 12.87 7.90
CA MET A 1 -8.47 12.63 6.72
C MET A 1 -8.10 13.97 6.12
N ASP A 2 -6.85 14.37 6.27
CA ASP A 2 -6.35 15.72 5.99
C ASP A 2 -6.31 16.02 4.49
N ARG A 3 -7.10 17.01 4.05
CA ARG A 3 -7.11 17.53 2.66
C ARG A 3 -5.72 17.87 2.13
N GLY A 4 -4.77 18.20 3.01
CA GLY A 4 -3.39 18.50 2.65
C GLY A 4 -2.63 17.31 2.07
N PHE A 5 -2.88 16.08 2.52
CA PHE A 5 -2.19 14.89 1.97
C PHE A 5 -2.56 14.69 0.50
N PHE A 6 -3.85 14.68 0.18
CA PHE A 6 -4.34 14.47 -1.18
C PHE A 6 -3.90 15.58 -2.13
N GLN A 7 -3.94 16.85 -1.71
CA GLN A 7 -3.43 17.96 -2.53
C GLN A 7 -1.93 17.84 -2.82
N ASN A 8 -1.12 17.40 -1.86
CA ASN A 8 0.31 17.22 -2.09
C ASN A 8 0.58 16.05 -3.06
N VAL A 9 -0.18 14.97 -2.95
CA VAL A 9 -0.12 13.85 -3.89
C VAL A 9 -0.53 14.32 -5.28
N GLU A 10 -1.68 14.97 -5.42
CA GLU A 10 -2.17 15.49 -6.71
C GLU A 10 -1.16 16.44 -7.38
N LYS A 11 -0.55 17.37 -6.61
CA LYS A 11 0.49 18.26 -7.13
C LYS A 11 1.77 17.53 -7.54
N SER A 12 2.12 16.45 -6.85
CA SER A 12 3.39 15.73 -7.06
C SER A 12 3.31 14.61 -8.10
N THR A 13 2.12 14.05 -8.32
CA THR A 13 1.89 12.87 -9.17
C THR A 13 0.81 13.07 -10.22
N GLY A 14 0.01 14.14 -10.13
CA GLY A 14 -1.14 14.39 -11.01
C GLY A 14 -2.36 13.52 -10.69
N VAL A 15 -2.31 12.70 -9.64
CA VAL A 15 -3.41 11.78 -9.30
C VAL A 15 -4.47 12.51 -8.50
N LYS A 16 -5.72 12.45 -8.97
CA LYS A 16 -6.85 13.06 -8.28
C LYS A 16 -7.26 12.23 -7.08
N GLN A 17 -7.81 12.90 -6.06
CA GLN A 17 -8.38 12.25 -4.88
C GLN A 17 -9.43 11.18 -5.24
N ASP A 18 -10.24 11.42 -6.26
CA ASP A 18 -11.28 10.48 -6.70
C ASP A 18 -10.68 9.15 -7.18
N ASP A 19 -9.61 9.21 -7.98
CA ASP A 19 -8.90 8.02 -8.45
C ASP A 19 -8.29 7.22 -7.30
N ILE A 20 -7.71 7.91 -6.31
CA ILE A 20 -7.18 7.29 -5.09
C ILE A 20 -8.32 6.62 -4.30
N MET A 21 -9.47 7.27 -4.17
CA MET A 21 -10.62 6.70 -3.45
C MET A 21 -11.23 5.50 -4.17
N ARG A 22 -11.30 5.52 -5.50
CA ARG A 22 -11.74 4.37 -6.31
C ARG A 22 -10.80 3.19 -6.16
N LEU A 23 -9.50 3.45 -6.15
CA LEU A 23 -8.49 2.44 -5.84
C LEU A 23 -8.69 1.88 -4.43
N VAL A 24 -8.77 2.72 -3.41
CA VAL A 24 -8.97 2.26 -2.02
C VAL A 24 -10.23 1.41 -1.87
N LYS A 25 -11.34 1.77 -2.53
CA LYS A 25 -12.56 0.95 -2.53
C LYS A 25 -12.35 -0.40 -3.21
N SER A 26 -11.72 -0.42 -4.38
CA SER A 26 -11.38 -1.67 -5.08
C SER A 26 -10.42 -2.55 -4.28
N VAL A 27 -9.57 -1.92 -3.46
CA VAL A 27 -8.57 -2.57 -2.61
C VAL A 27 -9.18 -3.09 -1.32
N GLN A 28 -10.10 -2.36 -0.69
CA GLN A 28 -10.79 -2.84 0.52
C GLN A 28 -11.60 -4.11 0.25
N SER A 29 -12.08 -4.28 -0.98
CA SER A 29 -12.68 -5.54 -1.45
C SER A 29 -11.65 -6.58 -1.90
N ALA A 30 -10.41 -6.18 -2.19
CA ALA A 30 -9.33 -7.07 -2.57
C ALA A 30 -8.62 -7.60 -1.32
N ASP A 31 -8.20 -8.86 -1.37
CA ASP A 31 -7.49 -9.47 -0.25
C ASP A 31 -6.04 -8.93 -0.19
N LEU A 32 -5.82 -7.94 0.68
CA LEU A 32 -4.49 -7.40 1.00
C LEU A 32 -3.61 -8.37 1.80
N SER A 33 -4.11 -9.58 2.09
CA SER A 33 -3.37 -10.65 2.77
C SER A 33 -2.59 -11.53 1.80
N ASP A 34 -2.76 -11.36 0.48
CA ASP A 34 -1.98 -12.09 -0.55
C ASP A 34 -0.89 -11.23 -1.19
N GLU A 35 0.36 -11.71 -1.15
CA GLU A 35 1.55 -10.99 -1.62
C GLU A 35 1.40 -10.55 -3.08
N ARG A 36 0.81 -11.41 -3.90
CA ARG A 36 0.63 -11.18 -5.33
C ARG A 36 -0.40 -10.10 -5.57
N THR A 37 -1.46 -10.07 -4.76
CA THR A 37 -2.50 -9.03 -4.81
C THR A 37 -1.92 -7.67 -4.42
N VAL A 38 -1.17 -7.62 -3.31
CA VAL A 38 -0.50 -6.40 -2.84
C VAL A 38 0.50 -5.88 -3.89
N ARG A 39 1.30 -6.78 -4.46
CA ARG A 39 2.28 -6.45 -5.50
C ARG A 39 1.63 -5.85 -6.75
N LYS A 40 0.58 -6.50 -7.26
CA LYS A 40 -0.20 -6.01 -8.40
C LYS A 40 -0.78 -4.62 -8.12
N LEU A 41 -1.23 -4.40 -6.90
CA LEU A 41 -1.79 -3.12 -6.48
C LEU A 41 -0.76 -2.00 -6.46
N ILE A 42 0.40 -2.24 -5.85
CA ILE A 42 1.50 -1.26 -5.83
C ILE A 42 1.88 -0.87 -7.26
N HIS A 43 1.96 -1.84 -8.18
CA HIS A 43 2.27 -1.58 -9.58
C HIS A 43 1.18 -0.79 -10.33
N GLN A 44 -0.09 -1.05 -10.03
CA GLN A 44 -1.20 -0.28 -10.61
C GLN A 44 -1.20 1.17 -10.12
N VAL A 45 -1.00 1.36 -8.82
CA VAL A 45 -0.91 2.69 -8.20
C VAL A 45 0.31 3.45 -8.71
N SER A 46 1.47 2.79 -8.83
CA SER A 46 2.70 3.42 -9.31
C SER A 46 2.58 3.89 -10.76
N LYS A 47 1.91 3.10 -11.61
CA LYS A 47 1.57 3.49 -12.99
C LYS A 47 0.61 4.66 -13.04
N MET A 48 -0.44 4.64 -12.21
CA MET A 48 -1.41 5.73 -12.14
C MET A 48 -0.77 7.03 -11.63
N ALA A 49 0.13 6.92 -10.65
CA ALA A 49 0.88 8.04 -10.08
C ALA A 49 2.09 8.48 -10.92
N ASN A 50 2.31 7.85 -12.08
CA ASN A 50 3.48 8.06 -12.93
C ASN A 50 4.81 8.07 -12.14
N LYS A 51 4.88 7.26 -11.08
CA LYS A 51 6.00 7.16 -10.16
C LYS A 51 6.61 5.77 -10.32
N PRO A 52 7.80 5.64 -10.93
CA PRO A 52 8.43 4.34 -11.06
C PRO A 52 8.78 3.78 -9.68
N VAL A 53 8.35 2.55 -9.41
CA VAL A 53 8.76 1.78 -8.23
C VAL A 53 9.79 0.75 -8.66
N SER A 54 10.98 0.82 -8.07
CA SER A 54 12.02 -0.20 -8.26
C SER A 54 11.61 -1.48 -7.54
N LYS A 55 12.07 -2.65 -8.02
CA LYS A 55 11.80 -3.95 -7.39
C LYS A 55 12.05 -3.95 -5.88
N LYS A 56 13.15 -3.34 -5.44
CA LYS A 56 13.48 -3.18 -4.01
C LYS A 56 12.40 -2.43 -3.22
N THR A 57 11.87 -1.35 -3.79
CA THR A 57 10.82 -0.53 -3.16
C THR A 57 9.49 -1.27 -3.14
N GLU A 58 9.16 -1.95 -4.24
CA GLU A 58 7.98 -2.81 -4.33
C GLU A 58 8.03 -3.92 -3.28
N ASP A 59 9.13 -4.68 -3.20
CA ASP A 59 9.30 -5.74 -2.20
C ASP A 59 9.26 -5.19 -0.76
N GLN A 60 9.78 -3.98 -0.52
CA GLN A 60 9.65 -3.32 0.79
C GLN A 60 8.20 -2.96 1.13
N LEU A 61 7.45 -2.38 0.19
CA LEU A 61 6.04 -2.02 0.37
C LEU A 61 5.19 -3.28 0.60
N VAL A 62 5.40 -4.31 -0.22
CA VAL A 62 4.77 -5.62 -0.09
C VAL A 62 5.05 -6.19 1.29
N ARG A 63 6.33 -6.23 1.71
CA ARG A 63 6.70 -6.68 3.04
C ARG A 63 6.06 -5.85 4.14
N SER A 64 6.02 -4.53 4.05
CA SER A 64 5.40 -3.67 5.07
C SER A 64 3.90 -3.92 5.23
N ILE A 65 3.20 -4.21 4.14
CA ILE A 65 1.77 -4.53 4.13
C ILE A 65 1.53 -5.96 4.64
N MET A 66 2.31 -6.93 4.14
CA MET A 66 2.26 -8.36 4.50
C MET A 66 2.66 -8.62 5.96
N ASN A 67 3.80 -8.05 6.40
CA ASN A 67 4.40 -8.39 7.68
C ASN A 67 3.61 -7.89 8.88
N LYS A 68 2.61 -7.01 8.70
CA LYS A 68 1.68 -6.55 9.74
C LYS A 68 2.30 -6.70 11.13
N GLN A 69 3.42 -6.01 11.38
CA GLN A 69 4.33 -6.29 12.51
C GLN A 69 3.67 -5.85 13.82
N ILE A 70 2.65 -6.58 14.24
CA ILE A 70 2.33 -6.81 15.63
C ILE A 70 2.84 -8.23 15.83
N PRO A 71 4.04 -8.44 16.40
CA PRO A 71 4.41 -9.77 16.85
C PRO A 71 3.24 -10.27 17.70
N SER A 72 2.63 -11.37 17.27
CA SER A 72 1.53 -11.97 18.01
C SER A 72 2.05 -12.29 19.41
N MET A 73 1.26 -12.01 20.45
CA MET A 73 1.58 -12.29 21.85
C MET A 73 2.04 -13.75 22.07
N ASN A 74 1.69 -14.65 21.15
CA ASN A 74 2.11 -16.04 21.13
C ASN A 74 3.61 -16.27 20.91
N ASP A 75 4.31 -15.39 20.16
CA ASP A 75 5.76 -15.52 19.99
C ASP A 75 6.53 -15.07 21.24
N LEU A 76 5.94 -14.17 22.04
CA LEU A 76 6.47 -13.75 23.33
C LEU A 76 6.34 -14.84 24.38
N LYS A 77 5.28 -15.65 24.34
CA LYS A 77 5.05 -16.77 25.28
C LYS A 77 6.01 -17.95 25.11
N LYS A 78 6.73 -18.05 23.99
CA LYS A 78 7.62 -19.19 23.71
C LYS A 78 9.06 -18.95 24.17
N LYS A 79 9.37 -17.74 24.62
CA LYS A 79 10.72 -17.32 25.04
C LYS A 79 10.80 -16.92 26.53
N PHE A 80 9.68 -17.05 27.25
CA PHE A 80 9.58 -16.92 28.71
C PHE A 80 8.98 -18.20 29.28
#